data_AF-A0A9E7NC39-F1
#
_entry.id   AF-A0A9E7NC39-F1
#
_cell.length_a   1.000
_cell.length_b   1.000
_cell.length_c   1.000
_cell.angle_alpha   90.00
_cell.angle_beta   90.00
_cell.angle_gamma   90.00
#
_symmetry.space_group_name_H-M   'P 1'
#
loop_
_entity.id
_entity.type
_entity.pdbx_description
1 polymer ?
#
loop_
_entity_poly.entity_id
_entity_poly.type
_entity_poly.pdbx_seq_one_letter_code
_entity_poly.pdbx_strand_id
1 'polypeptide(L)'
;MPESDMALLEEIAELEAPVTVDELADHLIWPADPPIETWADVHELLYDERLPTLEARGLLAFDSEKGMIEHVRETEDHAKEVWFSRPVLGLLSLVLLATMLFLVSTVVVTATPF
;
A
#
# COMPACT_ATOMS: atom_id res chain seq x y z
N MET A 1 12.53 -12.81 19.31
CA MET A 1 11.42 -11.89 19.04
C MET A 1 11.55 -10.64 19.91
N PRO A 2 11.27 -9.42 19.40
CA PRO A 2 11.23 -8.20 20.21
C PRO A 2 10.12 -8.25 21.27
N GLU A 3 10.46 -7.89 22.51
CA GLU A 3 9.58 -7.98 23.68
C GLU A 3 8.39 -7.00 23.66
N SER A 4 8.41 -6.01 22.76
CA SER A 4 7.35 -5.00 22.67
C SER A 4 7.14 -4.48 21.25
N ASP A 5 6.02 -3.79 21.06
CA ASP A 5 5.68 -3.07 19.82
C ASP A 5 6.64 -1.94 19.49
N MET A 6 7.10 -1.22 20.51
CA MET A 6 8.10 -0.16 20.32
C MET A 6 9.44 -0.73 19.86
N ALA A 7 9.89 -1.83 20.48
CA ALA A 7 11.10 -2.51 20.07
C ALA A 7 10.98 -3.02 18.63
N LEU A 8 9.84 -3.60 18.24
CA LEU A 8 9.62 -4.04 16.87
C LEU A 8 9.66 -2.88 15.86
N LEU A 9 9.11 -1.71 16.21
CA LEU A 9 9.17 -0.52 15.36
C LEU A 9 10.61 0.03 15.21
N GLU A 10 11.44 -0.09 16.25
CA GLU A 10 12.86 0.28 16.19
C GLU A 10 13.64 -0.62 15.22
N GLU A 11 13.40 -1.94 15.26
CA GLU A 11 14.00 -2.89 14.32
C GLU A 11 13.59 -2.60 12.86
N ILE A 12 12.30 -2.31 12.63
CA ILE A 12 11.80 -1.92 11.30
C ILE A 12 12.44 -0.60 10.84
N ALA A 13 12.65 0.35 11.76
CA ALA A 13 13.30 1.62 11.45
C ALA A 13 14.78 1.47 11.10
N GLU A 14 15.48 0.46 11.66
CA GLU A 14 16.86 0.14 11.31
C GLU A 14 16.99 -0.42 9.89
N LEU A 15 15.99 -1.17 9.42
CA LEU A 15 15.96 -1.75 8.07
C LEU A 15 15.60 -0.75 6.96
N GLU A 16 15.32 0.51 7.29
CA GLU A 16 14.98 1.58 6.34
C GLU A 16 13.81 1.22 5.39
N ALA A 17 12.59 1.10 5.92
CA ALA A 17 11.40 0.75 5.13
C ALA A 17 11.27 1.57 3.82
N PRO A 18 10.77 1.00 2.70
CA PRO A 18 9.96 -0.22 2.64
C PRO A 18 10.77 -1.53 2.75
N VAL A 19 10.29 -2.46 3.57
CA VAL A 19 10.91 -3.78 3.82
C VAL A 19 9.87 -4.90 3.75
N THR A 20 10.31 -6.10 3.41
CA THR A 20 9.46 -7.30 3.41
C THR A 20 9.37 -7.94 4.80
N VAL A 21 8.32 -8.73 5.05
CA VAL A 21 8.22 -9.56 6.27
C VAL A 21 9.38 -10.55 6.34
N ASP A 22 9.83 -11.09 5.20
CA ASP A 22 10.98 -12.01 5.12
C ASP A 22 12.27 -11.33 5.57
N GLU A 23 12.56 -10.11 5.09
CA GLU A 23 13.74 -9.33 5.49
C GLU A 23 13.70 -8.98 6.98
N LEU A 24 12.53 -8.64 7.51
CA LEU A 24 12.36 -8.40 8.94
C LEU A 24 12.57 -9.68 9.76
N ALA A 25 12.03 -10.83 9.31
CA ALA A 25 12.22 -12.11 10.00
C ALA A 25 13.69 -12.56 9.99
N ASP A 26 14.38 -12.38 8.86
CA ASP A 26 15.82 -12.65 8.72
C ASP A 26 16.64 -11.78 9.69
N HIS A 27 16.33 -10.49 9.76
CA HIS A 27 16.99 -9.54 10.66
C HIS A 27 16.80 -9.93 12.13
N LEU A 28 15.58 -10.28 12.54
CA LEU A 28 15.26 -10.63 13.92
C LEU A 28 15.89 -11.94 14.41
N ILE A 29 16.28 -12.82 13.48
CA ILE A 29 16.87 -14.14 13.80
C ILE A 29 18.39 -14.09 13.85
N TRP A 30 18.99 -13.10 13.20
CA TRP A 30 20.44 -12.92 13.22
C TRP A 30 20.89 -12.11 14.46
N PRO A 31 21.98 -12.45 15.17
CA PRO A 31 22.84 -13.64 15.08
C PRO A 31 22.57 -14.63 16.24
N ALA A 32 21.33 -14.74 16.73
CA ALA A 32 21.05 -15.56 17.91
C ALA A 32 21.43 -17.03 17.63
N ASP A 33 22.43 -17.55 18.34
CA ASP A 33 22.94 -18.92 18.12
C ASP A 33 22.74 -19.81 19.37
N PRO A 34 21.85 -20.82 19.31
CA PRO A 34 20.72 -20.93 18.40
C PRO A 34 19.56 -20.02 18.84
N PRO A 35 18.71 -19.56 17.91
CA PRO A 35 17.54 -18.77 18.27
C PRO A 35 16.52 -19.69 18.97
N ILE A 36 15.83 -19.16 19.99
CA ILE A 36 14.77 -19.90 20.70
C ILE A 36 13.58 -20.15 19.77
N GLU A 37 13.28 -19.19 18.89
CA GLU A 37 12.20 -19.23 17.91
C GLU A 37 12.78 -19.55 16.52
N THR A 38 12.04 -20.29 15.69
CA THR A 38 12.45 -20.53 14.31
C THR A 38 12.05 -19.37 13.40
N TRP A 39 12.63 -19.33 12.20
CA TRP A 39 12.23 -18.41 11.15
C TRP A 39 10.75 -18.46 10.82
N ALA A 40 10.18 -19.66 10.72
CA ALA A 40 8.76 -19.82 10.46
C ALA A 40 7.91 -19.22 11.60
N ASP A 41 8.29 -19.48 12.86
CA ASP A 41 7.56 -18.96 14.02
C ASP A 41 7.56 -17.43 14.05
N VAL A 42 8.71 -16.81 13.74
CA VAL A 42 8.84 -15.34 13.69
C VAL A 42 8.04 -14.77 12.53
N HIS A 43 8.13 -15.36 11.34
CA HIS A 43 7.38 -14.89 10.17
C HIS A 43 5.87 -14.97 10.40
N GLU A 44 5.35 -16.11 10.87
CA GLU A 44 3.91 -16.28 11.15
C GLU A 44 3.42 -15.29 12.21
N LEU A 45 4.14 -15.15 13.32
CA LEU A 45 3.79 -14.20 14.39
C LEU A 45 3.79 -12.75 13.90
N LEU A 46 4.76 -12.37 13.05
CA LEU A 46 4.80 -11.04 12.45
C LEU A 46 3.60 -10.82 11.53
N TYR A 47 3.36 -11.75 10.61
CA TYR A 47 2.37 -11.63 9.56
C TYR A 47 0.94 -11.69 10.10
N ASP A 48 0.63 -12.62 10.99
CA ASP A 48 -0.75 -12.88 11.45
C ASP A 48 -1.16 -12.02 12.66
N GLU A 49 -0.23 -11.64 13.52
CA GLU A 49 -0.56 -10.98 14.78
C GLU A 49 0.01 -9.57 14.89
N ARG A 50 1.34 -9.42 14.80
CA ARG A 50 2.03 -8.18 15.18
C ARG A 50 1.81 -7.07 14.16
N LEU A 51 2.09 -7.30 12.88
CA LEU A 51 1.99 -6.27 11.84
C LEU A 51 0.54 -5.78 11.63
N PRO A 52 -0.49 -6.66 11.57
CA PRO A 52 -1.88 -6.20 11.53
C PRO A 52 -2.27 -5.37 12.75
N THR A 53 -1.76 -5.71 13.94
CA THR A 53 -2.03 -4.95 15.17
C THR A 53 -1.38 -3.56 15.11
N LEU A 54 -0.15 -3.45 14.62
CA LEU A 54 0.54 -2.15 14.47
C LEU A 54 -0.12 -1.27 13.40
N GLU A 55 -0.59 -1.87 12.31
CA GLU A 55 -1.36 -1.18 11.28
C GLU A 55 -2.70 -0.67 11.83
N ALA A 56 -3.44 -1.50 12.57
CA ALA A 56 -4.71 -1.10 13.18
C ALA A 56 -4.55 0.08 14.17
N ARG A 57 -3.35 0.25 14.73
CA ARG A 57 -2.96 1.37 15.60
C ARG A 57 -2.43 2.59 14.83
N GLY A 58 -2.29 2.49 13.51
CA GLY A 58 -1.78 3.54 12.63
C GLY A 58 -0.29 3.80 12.79
N LEU A 59 0.48 2.83 13.29
CA LEU A 59 1.91 2.98 13.56
C LEU A 59 2.77 2.65 12.33
N LEU A 60 2.26 1.81 11.43
CA LEU A 60 2.86 1.43 10.15
C LEU A 60 1.74 1.12 9.14
N ALA A 61 2.10 0.96 7.86
CA ALA A 61 1.21 0.39 6.85
C ALA A 61 1.71 -1.01 6.48
N PHE A 62 0.79 -1.98 6.40
CA PHE A 62 1.13 -3.38 6.13
C PHE A 62 0.31 -3.91 4.94
N ASP A 63 0.97 -4.12 3.82
CA ASP A 63 0.35 -4.78 2.65
C ASP A 63 0.48 -6.30 2.80
N SER A 64 -0.54 -6.92 3.36
CA SER A 64 -0.61 -8.38 3.52
C SER A 64 -0.56 -9.14 2.19
N GLU A 65 -1.08 -8.58 1.08
CA GLU A 65 -1.04 -9.28 -0.21
C GLU A 65 0.39 -9.38 -0.77
N LYS A 66 1.25 -8.42 -0.42
CA LYS A 66 2.65 -8.38 -0.87
C LYS A 66 3.67 -8.71 0.20
N GLY A 67 3.26 -8.83 1.47
CA GLY A 67 4.17 -8.97 2.60
C GLY A 67 5.08 -7.76 2.79
N MET A 68 4.57 -6.56 2.53
CA MET A 68 5.36 -5.31 2.58
C MET A 68 5.00 -4.44 3.78
N ILE A 69 6.02 -3.85 4.40
CA ILE A 69 5.90 -2.97 5.56
C ILE A 69 6.42 -1.59 5.17
N GLU A 70 5.62 -0.55 5.42
CA GLU A 70 5.96 0.85 5.17
C GLU A 70 5.83 1.68 6.46
N HIS A 71 6.71 2.67 6.64
CA HIS A 71 6.59 3.60 7.76
C HIS A 71 5.47 4.61 7.54
N VAL A 72 4.64 4.80 8.57
CA VAL A 72 3.78 5.99 8.70
C VAL A 72 4.67 7.14 9.20
N ARG A 73 5.69 7.55 8.42
CA ARG A 73 6.23 8.90 8.59
C ARG A 73 5.12 9.85 8.21
N GLU A 74 4.90 10.92 8.99
CA GLU A 74 4.06 12.06 8.62
C GLU A 74 4.34 12.44 7.17
N THR A 75 3.56 11.88 6.26
CA THR A 75 3.65 12.13 4.83
C THR A 75 2.68 13.26 4.57
N GLU A 76 3.03 14.45 5.09
CA GLU A 76 2.55 15.69 4.50
C GLU A 76 3.10 15.88 3.06
N ASP A 77 3.90 14.95 2.51
CA ASP A 77 4.46 15.14 1.17
C ASP A 77 4.51 13.93 0.23
N HIS A 78 3.80 12.82 0.49
CA HIS A 78 3.55 11.77 -0.53
C HIS A 78 2.05 11.49 -0.73
N ALA A 79 1.21 12.51 -0.61
CA ALA A 79 -0.18 12.45 -1.06
C ALA A 79 -0.32 12.46 -2.60
N LYS A 80 0.74 12.21 -3.36
CA LYS A 80 0.72 12.28 -4.83
C LYS A 80 1.72 11.33 -5.46
N GLU A 81 1.58 10.02 -5.28
CA GLU A 81 1.78 9.11 -6.41
C GLU A 81 1.15 7.72 -6.15
N VAL A 82 0.05 7.51 -6.84
CA VAL A 82 -0.30 6.26 -7.53
C VAL A 82 -0.60 5.01 -6.68
N TRP A 83 -1.70 5.08 -5.92
CA TRP A 83 -2.58 3.92 -5.82
C TRP A 83 -3.94 4.23 -6.44
N PHE A 84 -4.30 3.41 -7.42
CA PHE A 84 -5.36 3.62 -8.39
C PHE A 84 -6.75 3.64 -7.76
N SER A 85 -7.23 4.82 -7.39
CA SER A 85 -8.68 5.08 -7.36
C SER A 85 -9.12 5.47 -8.78
N ARG A 86 -9.63 4.51 -9.54
CA ARG A 86 -10.40 4.77 -10.77
C ARG A 86 -11.75 5.42 -10.38
N PRO A 87 -11.88 6.76 -10.50
CA PRO A 87 -13.01 7.28 -11.26
C PRO A 87 -12.64 8.40 -12.25
N VAL A 88 -11.36 8.79 -12.38
CA VAL A 88 -10.97 9.94 -13.21
C VAL A 88 -11.00 9.63 -14.72
N LEU A 89 -10.69 8.39 -15.13
CA LEU A 89 -10.83 7.96 -16.54
C LEU A 89 -12.29 7.90 -17.02
N GLY A 90 -13.24 7.63 -16.11
CA GLY A 90 -14.66 7.61 -16.44
C GLY A 90 -15.18 9.00 -16.79
N LEU A 91 -14.75 10.03 -16.05
CA LEU A 91 -15.19 11.41 -16.29
C LEU A 91 -14.67 11.95 -17.63
N LEU A 92 -13.40 11.70 -17.96
CA LEU A 92 -12.82 12.13 -19.23
C LEU A 92 -13.49 11.44 -20.41
N SER A 93 -13.78 10.14 -20.29
CA SER A 93 -14.51 9.37 -21.31
C SER A 93 -15.96 9.87 -21.48
N LEU A 94 -16.65 10.22 -20.39
CA LEU A 94 -18.00 10.76 -20.44
C LEU A 94 -18.05 12.12 -21.15
N VAL A 95 -17.10 13.02 -20.86
CA VAL A 95 -17.01 14.34 -21.51
C VAL A 95 -16.70 14.20 -23.00
N LEU A 96 -15.79 13.30 -23.37
CA LEU A 96 -15.50 12.99 -24.78
C LEU A 96 -16.71 12.41 -25.52
N LEU A 97 -17.45 11.50 -24.89
CA LEU A 97 -18.66 10.93 -25.47
C LEU A 97 -19.75 12.00 -25.65
N ALA A 98 -19.98 12.83 -24.64
CA ALA A 98 -21.00 13.88 -24.68
C ALA A 98 -20.70 14.94 -25.77
N THR A 99 -19.44 15.35 -25.91
CA THR A 99 -19.01 16.28 -26.95
C THR A 99 -19.15 15.69 -28.35
N MET A 100 -18.83 14.41 -28.54
CA MET A 100 -18.98 13.73 -29.83
C MET A 100 -20.46 13.61 -30.23
N LEU A 101 -21.35 13.24 -29.29
CA LEU A 101 -22.80 13.19 -29.53
C LEU A 101 -23.37 14.57 -29.87
N PHE A 102 -22.93 15.63 -29.20
CA PHE A 102 -23.36 17.00 -29.51
C PHE A 102 -22.94 17.41 -30.92
N LEU A 103 -21.69 17.14 -31.31
CA LEU A 103 -21.19 17.38 -32.67
C LEU A 103 -22.01 16.63 -33.72
N VAL A 104 -22.24 15.33 -33.54
CA VAL A 104 -23.06 14.53 -34.47
C VAL A 104 -24.48 15.10 -34.57
N SER A 105 -25.10 15.48 -33.45
CA SER A 105 -26.43 16.08 -33.44
C SER A 105 -26.48 17.41 -34.21
N THR A 106 -25.50 18.30 -34.00
CA THR A 106 -25.42 19.56 -34.76
C THR A 106 -25.25 19.33 -36.26
N VAL A 107 -24.48 18.32 -36.67
CA VAL A 107 -24.30 17.96 -38.09
C VAL A 107 -25.60 17.40 -38.67
N VAL A 108 -26.32 16.52 -37.98
CA VAL A 108 -27.60 15.97 -38.48
C VAL A 108 -28.67 17.06 -38.61
N VAL A 109 -28.77 17.97 -37.63
CA VAL A 109 -29.73 19.10 -37.67
C VAL A 109 -29.40 20.09 -38.79
N THR A 110 -28.12 20.29 -39.11
CA THR A 110 -27.71 21.18 -40.22
C THR A 110 -27.71 20.49 -41.58
N ALA A 111 -27.57 19.16 -41.64
CA ALA A 111 -27.58 18.36 -42.86
C ALA A 111 -28.97 17.82 -43.25
N THR A 112 -30.01 18.09 -42.45
CA THR A 112 -31.41 17.88 -42.83
C THR A 112 -32.04 19.24 -43.22
N PRO A 113 -31.87 19.70 -44.47
CA PRO A 113 -32.75 20.73 -44.98
C PRO A 113 -34.17 20.14 -45.04
N PHE A 114 -35.13 20.84 -44.43
CA PHE A 114 -36.56 20.64 -44.71
C PHE A 114 -36.85 20.81 -46.20
#